data_AF-A0A1I3UK54-F1
#
_entry.id   AF-A0A1I3UK54-F1
#
_cell.length_a   1.000
_cell.length_b   1.000
_cell.length_c   1.000
_cell.angle_alpha   90.00
_cell.angle_beta   90.00
_cell.angle_gamma   90.00
#
_symmetry.space_group_name_H-M   'P 1'
#
loop_
_entity.id
_entity.type
_entity.pdbx_description
1 polymer ?
#
loop_
_entity_poly.entity_id
_entity_poly.type
_entity_poly.pdbx_seq_one_letter_code
_entity_poly.pdbx_strand_id
1 'polypeptide(L)'
;MRQLKTSDIFRLSSIIRKLNLKKELASLNAETPEKFGLQLILLLFENLDQAEEEISAFFADLAGKKPEEFKEMDLAELSQFIEELQEVQGLKDFFRSLFQTGKVS
;
A
#
# COMPACT_ATOMS: atom_id res chain seq x y z
N MET A 1 4.62 -11.40 -8.14
CA MET A 1 4.24 -10.89 -6.79
C MET A 1 3.76 -12.02 -5.88
N ARG A 2 4.01 -11.99 -4.56
CA ARG A 2 3.45 -12.99 -3.64
C ARG A 2 1.97 -12.69 -3.34
N GLN A 3 1.23 -13.71 -2.88
CA GLN A 3 -0.16 -13.55 -2.45
C GLN A 3 -0.26 -12.71 -1.16
N LEU A 4 -1.33 -11.92 -1.05
CA LEU A 4 -1.66 -11.14 0.15
C LEU A 4 -2.14 -12.05 1.29
N LYS A 5 -1.79 -11.66 2.52
CA LYS A 5 -2.14 -12.38 3.76
C LYS A 5 -2.78 -11.41 4.75
N THR A 6 -3.53 -11.94 5.72
CA THR A 6 -4.11 -11.13 6.81
C THR A 6 -3.05 -10.34 7.58
N SER A 7 -1.83 -10.89 7.71
CA SER A 7 -0.68 -10.18 8.30
C SER A 7 -0.38 -8.85 7.61
N ASP A 8 -0.63 -8.74 6.31
CA ASP A 8 -0.35 -7.53 5.52
C ASP A 8 -1.31 -6.40 5.87
N ILE A 9 -2.55 -6.72 6.29
CA ILE A 9 -3.52 -5.74 6.76
C ILE A 9 -2.99 -5.07 8.02
N PHE A 10 -2.45 -5.87 8.96
CA PHE A 10 -1.85 -5.35 10.19
C PHE A 10 -0.60 -4.51 9.92
N ARG A 11 0.28 -4.96 9.02
CA ARG A 11 1.49 -4.21 8.63
C ARG A 11 1.12 -2.87 8.02
N LEU A 12 0.22 -2.87 7.04
CA LEU A 12 -0.22 -1.63 6.39
C LEU A 12 -0.95 -0.69 7.36
N SER A 13 -1.78 -1.22 8.26
CA SER A 13 -2.43 -0.44 9.32
C SER A 13 -1.42 0.19 10.30
N SER A 14 -0.29 -0.47 10.55
CA SER A 14 0.79 0.04 11.38
C SER A 14 1.50 1.21 10.69
N ILE A 15 1.78 1.08 9.38
CA ILE A 15 2.38 2.16 8.57
C ILE A 15 1.47 3.39 8.56
N ILE A 16 0.18 3.21 8.27
CA ILE A 16 -0.83 4.27 8.30
C ILE A 16 -0.84 5.00 9.65
N ARG A 17 -0.75 4.25 10.75
CA ARG A 17 -0.74 4.83 12.11
C ARG A 17 0.56 5.58 12.40
N LYS A 18 1.70 5.05 11.99
CA LYS A 18 3.01 5.69 12.14
C LYS A 18 3.06 7.04 11.43
N LEU A 19 2.52 7.08 10.21
CA LEU A 19 2.45 8.28 9.37
C LEU A 19 1.30 9.23 9.75
N ASN A 20 0.48 8.87 10.75
CA ASN A 20 -0.68 9.65 11.18
C ASN A 20 -1.69 9.97 10.05
N LEU A 21 -1.78 9.12 9.02
CA LEU A 21 -2.53 9.38 7.78
C LEU A 21 -4.06 9.20 7.88
N LYS A 22 -4.61 9.11 9.09
CA LYS A 22 -6.04 8.77 9.27
C LYS A 22 -6.97 9.80 8.61
N LYS A 23 -6.64 11.09 8.68
CA LYS A 23 -7.48 12.16 8.13
C LYS A 23 -7.40 12.16 6.60
N GLU A 24 -6.21 11.97 6.07
CA GLU A 24 -5.87 11.88 4.67
C GLU A 24 -6.62 10.69 4.05
N LEU A 25 -6.57 9.52 4.69
CA LEU A 25 -7.35 8.33 4.31
C LEU A 25 -8.86 8.58 4.28
N ALA A 26 -9.41 9.28 5.28
CA ALA A 26 -10.84 9.61 5.31
C ALA A 26 -11.24 10.62 4.22
N SER A 27 -10.29 11.45 3.78
CA SER A 27 -10.47 12.41 2.69
C SER A 27 -10.31 11.82 1.29
N LEU A 28 -9.84 10.57 1.17
CA LEU A 28 -9.72 9.89 -0.10
C LEU A 28 -11.09 9.70 -0.74
N ASN A 29 -11.35 10.45 -1.81
CA ASN A 29 -12.59 10.35 -2.57
C ASN A 29 -12.48 9.21 -3.60
N ALA A 30 -12.63 7.98 -3.12
CA ALA A 30 -12.62 6.78 -3.95
C ALA A 30 -14.00 6.10 -3.97
N GLU A 31 -14.50 5.89 -5.18
CA GLU A 31 -15.80 5.24 -5.42
C GLU A 31 -15.73 3.72 -5.35
N THR A 32 -14.54 3.14 -5.54
CA THR A 32 -14.30 1.69 -5.53
C THR A 32 -13.12 1.32 -4.64
N PRO A 33 -13.10 0.10 -4.05
CA PRO A 33 -11.94 -0.39 -3.29
C PRO A 33 -10.62 -0.36 -4.07
N GLU A 34 -10.67 -0.58 -5.38
CA GLU A 34 -9.49 -0.53 -6.26
C GLU A 34 -8.95 0.90 -6.37
N LYS A 35 -9.81 1.89 -6.64
CA LYS A 35 -9.43 3.31 -6.67
C LYS A 35 -8.89 3.75 -5.31
N PHE A 36 -9.52 3.30 -4.22
CA PHE A 36 -9.08 3.59 -2.85
C PHE A 36 -7.69 3.02 -2.59
N GLY A 37 -7.45 1.78 -3.01
CA GLY A 37 -6.15 1.13 -2.88
C GLY A 37 -5.03 1.87 -3.60
N LEU A 38 -5.28 2.31 -4.84
CA LEU A 38 -4.30 3.10 -5.60
C LEU A 38 -4.01 4.43 -4.94
N GLN A 39 -5.05 5.15 -4.51
CA GLN A 39 -4.88 6.42 -3.79
C GLN A 39 -4.11 6.22 -2.48
N LEU A 40 -4.35 5.12 -1.76
CA LEU A 40 -3.60 4.77 -0.55
C LEU A 40 -2.12 4.49 -0.88
N ILE A 41 -1.82 3.71 -1.92
CA ILE A 41 -0.43 3.43 -2.33
C ILE A 41 0.30 4.74 -2.67
N LEU A 42 -0.34 5.62 -3.45
CA LEU A 42 0.21 6.92 -3.80
C LEU A 42 0.45 7.78 -2.56
N LEU A 43 -0.50 7.84 -1.63
CA LEU A 43 -0.37 8.56 -0.37
C LEU A 43 0.81 8.04 0.47
N LEU A 44 1.05 6.72 0.47
CA LEU A 44 2.22 6.16 1.16
C LEU A 44 3.52 6.60 0.49
N PHE A 45 3.59 6.58 -0.85
CA PHE A 45 4.78 7.05 -1.58
C PHE A 45 5.03 8.56 -1.43
N GLU A 46 3.98 9.37 -1.30
CA GLU A 46 4.12 10.80 -0.99
C GLU A 46 4.72 11.06 0.41
N ASN A 47 4.57 10.10 1.33
CA ASN A 47 5.10 10.14 2.69
C ASN A 47 6.27 9.16 2.88
N LEU A 48 6.93 8.77 1.78
CA LEU A 48 8.02 7.79 1.80
C LEU A 48 9.19 8.28 2.67
N ASP A 49 9.47 9.58 2.68
CA ASP A 49 10.52 10.20 3.50
C ASP A 49 10.33 9.98 5.02
N GLN A 50 9.08 9.81 5.48
CA GLN A 50 8.75 9.65 6.90
C GLN A 50 8.74 8.17 7.36
N ALA A 51 8.61 7.22 6.43
CA ALA A 51 8.56 5.79 6.73
C ALA A 51 9.20 4.94 5.63
N GLU A 52 10.35 5.40 5.11
CA GLU A 52 11.02 4.81 3.94
C GLU A 52 11.29 3.33 4.14
N GLU A 53 11.83 2.96 5.31
CA GLU A 53 12.15 1.58 5.65
C GLU A 53 10.90 0.70 5.73
N GLU A 54 9.83 1.15 6.41
CA GLU A 54 8.64 0.32 6.55
C GLU A 54 7.84 0.18 5.25
N ILE A 55 7.74 1.26 4.47
CA ILE A 55 7.04 1.25 3.18
C ILE A 55 7.83 0.39 2.18
N SER A 56 9.15 0.60 2.08
CA SER A 56 10.00 -0.20 1.19
C SER A 56 9.99 -1.67 1.60
N ALA A 57 10.09 -1.98 2.90
CA ALA A 57 10.03 -3.37 3.36
C ALA A 57 8.68 -4.02 3.10
N PHE A 58 7.58 -3.28 3.20
CA PHE A 58 6.24 -3.80 2.89
C PHE A 58 6.10 -4.14 1.41
N PHE A 59 6.44 -3.21 0.52
CA PHE A 59 6.30 -3.43 -0.92
C PHE A 59 7.36 -4.37 -1.50
N ALA A 60 8.58 -4.38 -0.97
CA ALA A 60 9.61 -5.34 -1.33
C ALA A 60 9.19 -6.78 -1.00
N ASP A 61 8.70 -7.01 0.23
CA ASP A 61 8.20 -8.32 0.64
C ASP A 61 7.02 -8.77 -0.22
N LEU A 62 6.15 -7.85 -0.63
CA LEU A 62 5.05 -8.14 -1.56
C LEU A 62 5.56 -8.47 -2.97
N ALA A 63 6.54 -7.72 -3.46
CA ALA A 63 7.22 -7.96 -4.73
C ALA A 63 8.06 -9.26 -4.72
N GLY A 64 8.36 -9.82 -3.54
CA GLY A 64 9.30 -10.94 -3.39
C GLY A 64 10.76 -10.51 -3.58
N LYS A 65 11.05 -9.23 -3.33
CA LYS A 65 12.38 -8.60 -3.42
C LYS A 65 12.91 -8.28 -2.02
N LYS A 66 14.20 -8.00 -1.91
CA LYS A 66 14.77 -7.37 -0.71
C LYS A 66 14.43 -5.88 -0.66
N PRO A 67 14.37 -5.26 0.53
CA PRO A 67 14.10 -3.82 0.66
C PRO A 67 15.06 -2.96 -0.16
N GLU A 68 16.33 -3.31 -0.23
CA GLU A 68 17.34 -2.56 -0.99
C GLU A 68 17.08 -2.64 -2.50
N GLU A 69 16.68 -3.81 -3.00
CA GLU A 69 16.32 -4.00 -4.41
C GLU A 69 15.07 -3.21 -4.80
N PHE A 70 14.17 -2.95 -3.85
CA PHE A 70 12.98 -2.13 -4.10
C PHE A 70 13.31 -0.63 -4.12
N LYS A 71 14.23 -0.19 -3.27
CA LYS A 71 14.65 1.22 -3.19
C LYS A 71 15.43 1.69 -4.42
N GLU A 72 16.18 0.77 -5.04
CA GLU A 72 16.95 1.05 -6.25
C GLU A 72 16.13 0.93 -7.54
N MET A 73 14.82 0.68 -7.45
CA MET A 73 13.95 0.60 -8.63
C MET A 73 13.86 1.95 -9.34
N ASP A 74 13.99 1.93 -10.66
CA ASP A 74 13.70 3.11 -11.47
C ASP A 74 12.19 3.37 -11.58
N LEU A 75 11.82 4.51 -12.20
CA LEU A 75 10.41 4.90 -12.35
C LEU A 75 9.61 3.94 -13.24
N ALA A 76 10.25 3.29 -14.22
CA ALA A 76 9.59 2.32 -15.09
C ALA A 76 9.32 1.02 -14.32
N GLU A 77 10.30 0.56 -13.54
CA GLU A 77 10.14 -0.59 -12.65
C GLU A 77 9.08 -0.35 -11.58
N LEU A 78 9.04 0.84 -10.97
CA LEU A 78 8.00 1.22 -10.01
C LEU A 78 6.62 1.24 -10.64
N SER A 79 6.51 1.76 -11.87
CA SER A 79 5.24 1.78 -12.62
C SER A 79 4.76 0.36 -12.91
N GLN A 80 5.65 -0.52 -13.39
CA GLN A 80 5.34 -1.93 -13.62
C GLN A 80 4.92 -2.63 -12.33
N PHE A 81 5.58 -2.34 -11.20
CA PHE A 81 5.17 -2.91 -9.91
C PHE A 81 3.74 -2.51 -9.52
N ILE A 82 3.34 -1.25 -9.75
CA ILE A 82 1.97 -0.79 -9.47
C ILE A 82 0.95 -1.52 -10.37
N GLU A 83 1.28 -1.74 -11.65
CA GLU A 83 0.44 -2.53 -12.57
C GLU A 83 0.31 -3.98 -12.10
N GLU A 84 1.41 -4.65 -11.78
CA GLU A 84 1.40 -6.03 -11.26
C GLU A 84 0.63 -6.14 -9.94
N LEU A 85 0.70 -5.10 -9.10
CA LEU A 85 -0.02 -5.06 -7.84
C LEU A 85 -1.54 -5.09 -8.06
N GLN A 86 -2.04 -4.41 -9.10
CA GLN A 86 -3.46 -4.42 -9.47
C GLN A 86 -3.96 -5.80 -9.90
N GLU A 87 -3.06 -6.66 -10.41
CA GLU A 87 -3.38 -8.02 -10.86
C GLU A 87 -3.37 -9.05 -9.72
N VAL A 88 -2.92 -8.68 -8.52
CA VAL A 88 -2.85 -9.61 -7.38
C VAL A 88 -4.24 -10.08 -6.96
N GLN A 89 -4.42 -11.39 -6.95
CA GLN A 89 -5.63 -12.01 -6.46
C GLN A 89 -5.89 -11.64 -4.99
N GLY A 90 -7.11 -11.20 -4.68
CA GLY A 90 -7.49 -10.78 -3.33
C GLY A 90 -7.10 -9.34 -2.98
N LEU A 91 -6.44 -8.57 -3.86
CA LEU A 91 -6.15 -7.15 -3.66
C LEU A 91 -7.43 -6.32 -3.42
N LYS A 92 -8.49 -6.62 -4.18
CA LYS A 92 -9.80 -5.99 -4.00
C LYS A 92 -10.37 -6.22 -2.60
N ASP A 93 -10.28 -7.46 -2.10
CA ASP A 93 -10.79 -7.81 -0.78
C ASP A 93 -9.91 -7.21 0.33
N PHE A 94 -8.59 -7.20 0.12
CA PHE A 94 -7.62 -6.54 0.99
C PHE A 94 -7.94 -5.04 1.16
N PHE A 95 -8.10 -4.30 0.07
CA PHE A 95 -8.46 -2.88 0.14
C PHE A 95 -9.88 -2.66 0.64
N ARG A 96 -10.82 -3.57 0.37
CA ARG A 96 -12.16 -3.49 0.96
C ARG A 96 -12.11 -3.58 2.48
N SER A 97 -11.30 -4.48 3.06
CA SER A 97 -11.13 -4.59 4.51
C SER A 97 -10.55 -3.31 5.13
N LEU A 98 -9.61 -2.66 4.45
CA LEU A 98 -9.04 -1.39 4.89
C LEU A 98 -10.03 -0.23 4.74
N PHE A 99 -10.75 -0.17 3.62
CA PHE A 99 -11.77 0.84 3.33
C PHE A 99 -12.91 0.83 4.36
N GLN A 100 -13.37 -0.36 4.77
CA GLN A 100 -14.38 -0.49 5.82
C GLN A 100 -13.87 -0.02 7.18
N THR A 101 -12.60 -0.30 7.51
CA THR A 101 -12.00 0.13 8.78
C THR A 101 -11.76 1.63 8.82
N GLY A 102 -11.33 2.22 7.70
CA GLY A 102 -11.08 3.67 7.57
C GLY A 102 -12.33 4.54 7.61
N LYS A 103 -13.51 3.98 7.29
CA LYS A 103 -14.80 4.70 7.31
C LYS A 103 -15.54 4.68 8.65
N VAL A 104 -15.14 3.81 9.57
CA VAL A 104 -15.84 3.58 10.86
C VAL A 104 -15.10 4.27 12.03
N SER A 105 -14.01 4.99 11.76
CA SER A 105 -13.22 5.75 12.75
C SER A 105 -13.30 7.25 12.50
#